data_AF-A0A7V8V1T2-F1
#
_entry.id   AF-A0A7V8V1T2-F1
#
_cell.length_a   1.000
_cell.length_b   1.000
_cell.length_c   1.000
_cell.angle_alpha   90.00
_cell.angle_beta   90.00
_cell.angle_gamma   90.00
#
_symmetry.space_group_name_H-M   'P 1'
#
loop_
_entity.id
_entity.type
_entity.pdbx_description
1 polymer ?
#
loop_
_entity_poly.entity_id
_entity_poly.type
_entity_poly.pdbx_seq_one_letter_code
_entity_poly.pdbx_strand_id
1 'polypeptide(L)'
;MNATHWKFQFGLGWAAYWILVCALALGWFRAHTQAVHDLERLPTEIAVMDEQIVVLTDQIEVNRYYPDLVSSLRITAQNVIPRVYLRKRDFPESTEVFLQQLEAIREHERASRVFRTGFAFGLACQLISAPEHLFHEAIPRSLEYLEVPEDTVREEMIRTFHALVVYRPEQMQTHLSLLVPALVERLKDNNKLVRIAAVQALESIGLQARIALSDLQEIEANDDDPAAVFAALAIEAIDVDYQAVARLKQLVRNRKSNWELAAAILPERVSAPEAEAFLKEQLVEATHDQDRQFFARTLSQLKRRQMFPGEAE
;
A
#
# COMPACT_ATOMS: atom_id res chain seq x y z
N MET A 1 -35.79 -56.91 -60.73
CA MET A 1 -36.11 -55.46 -60.74
C MET A 1 -37.07 -55.18 -59.61
N ASN A 2 -36.75 -54.24 -58.72
CA ASN A 2 -37.69 -53.40 -57.96
C ASN A 2 -36.87 -52.39 -57.15
N ALA A 3 -36.47 -51.30 -57.81
CA ALA A 3 -35.86 -50.15 -57.18
C ALA A 3 -36.98 -49.23 -56.68
N THR A 4 -37.14 -49.13 -55.37
CA THR A 4 -38.03 -48.17 -54.73
C THR A 4 -37.42 -46.78 -54.82
N HIS A 5 -37.96 -45.95 -55.72
CA HIS A 5 -37.61 -44.54 -55.84
C HIS A 5 -38.13 -43.74 -54.63
N TRP A 6 -37.22 -43.24 -53.80
CA TRP A 6 -37.52 -42.20 -52.80
C TRP A 6 -37.83 -40.89 -53.53
N LYS A 7 -39.07 -40.42 -53.50
CA LYS A 7 -39.45 -39.07 -53.97
C LYS A 7 -39.37 -38.09 -52.81
N PHE A 8 -38.35 -37.24 -52.81
CA PHE A 8 -38.23 -36.11 -51.89
C PHE A 8 -39.29 -35.05 -52.24
N GLN A 9 -40.30 -34.87 -51.38
CA GLN A 9 -41.30 -33.81 -51.54
C GLN A 9 -40.84 -32.56 -50.77
N PHE A 10 -40.55 -31.47 -51.50
CA PHE A 10 -40.37 -30.13 -50.93
C PHE A 10 -41.71 -29.61 -50.41
N GLY A 11 -42.08 -30.02 -49.19
CA GLY A 11 -43.24 -29.49 -48.47
C GLY A 11 -42.91 -28.23 -47.69
N LEU A 12 -43.95 -27.50 -47.24
CA LEU A 12 -43.84 -26.30 -46.39
C LEU A 12 -42.90 -26.49 -45.18
N GLY A 13 -42.83 -27.72 -44.64
CA GLY A 13 -41.94 -28.08 -43.54
C GLY A 13 -40.44 -28.00 -43.89
N TRP A 14 -40.05 -28.23 -45.13
CA TRP A 14 -38.66 -28.07 -45.59
C TRP A 14 -38.25 -26.61 -45.66
N ALA A 15 -39.15 -25.72 -46.11
CA ALA A 15 -38.92 -24.28 -46.08
C ALA A 15 -38.82 -23.76 -44.64
N ALA A 16 -39.71 -24.20 -43.75
CA ALA A 16 -39.66 -23.85 -42.32
C ALA A 16 -38.37 -24.30 -41.65
N TYR A 17 -37.87 -25.51 -41.96
CA TYR A 17 -36.59 -26.02 -41.46
C TYR A 17 -35.42 -25.12 -41.87
N TRP A 18 -35.31 -24.75 -43.16
CA TRP A 18 -34.22 -23.88 -43.62
C TRP A 18 -34.32 -22.46 -43.09
N ILE A 19 -35.53 -21.92 -42.89
CA ILE A 19 -35.70 -20.62 -42.23
C ILE A 19 -35.15 -20.66 -40.80
N LEU A 20 -35.42 -21.74 -40.07
CA LEU A 20 -34.95 -21.91 -38.69
C LEU A 20 -33.43 -22.09 -38.63
N VAL A 21 -32.85 -22.86 -39.56
CA VAL A 21 -31.40 -23.02 -39.72
C VAL A 21 -30.72 -21.67 -40.03
N CYS A 22 -31.28 -20.89 -40.97
CA CYS A 22 -30.75 -19.56 -41.30
C CYS A 22 -30.88 -18.57 -40.13
N ALA A 23 -31.98 -18.62 -39.37
CA ALA A 23 -32.18 -17.77 -38.19
C ALA A 23 -31.16 -18.08 -37.09
N LEU A 24 -30.89 -19.37 -36.84
CA LEU A 24 -29.85 -19.81 -35.89
C LEU A 24 -28.45 -19.43 -36.37
N ALA A 25 -28.15 -19.58 -37.66
CA ALA A 25 -26.86 -19.19 -38.24
C ALA A 25 -26.62 -17.67 -38.15
N LEU A 26 -27.66 -16.85 -38.39
CA LEU A 26 -27.58 -15.40 -38.23
C LEU A 26 -27.43 -14.98 -36.77
N GLY A 27 -28.13 -15.66 -35.86
CA GLY A 27 -27.98 -15.44 -34.41
C GLY A 27 -26.56 -15.76 -33.92
N TRP A 28 -26.02 -16.90 -34.37
CA TRP A 28 -24.64 -17.29 -34.07
C TRP A 28 -23.62 -16.32 -34.66
N PHE A 29 -23.79 -15.91 -35.93
CA PHE A 29 -22.90 -14.96 -36.58
C PHE A 29 -22.86 -13.62 -35.84
N ARG A 30 -24.02 -13.07 -35.44
CA ARG A 30 -24.10 -11.84 -34.63
C ARG A 30 -23.39 -11.99 -33.29
N ALA A 31 -23.67 -13.07 -32.56
CA ALA A 31 -23.04 -13.34 -31.28
C ALA A 31 -21.51 -13.49 -31.40
N HIS A 32 -21.05 -14.15 -32.46
CA HIS A 32 -19.63 -14.32 -32.75
C HIS A 32 -18.95 -12.99 -33.10
N THR A 33 -19.57 -12.16 -33.95
CA THR A 33 -19.03 -10.82 -34.28
C THR A 33 -19.00 -9.90 -33.07
N GLN A 34 -20.00 -9.98 -32.18
CA GLN A 34 -20.03 -9.23 -30.92
C GLN A 34 -18.87 -9.68 -30.02
N ALA A 35 -18.70 -11.00 -29.85
CA ALA A 35 -17.62 -11.56 -29.04
C ALA A 35 -16.22 -11.20 -29.57
N VAL A 36 -16.02 -11.22 -30.88
CA VAL A 36 -14.75 -10.78 -31.51
C VAL A 36 -14.49 -9.31 -31.26
N HIS A 37 -15.52 -8.45 -31.38
CA HIS A 37 -15.37 -7.02 -31.11
C HIS A 37 -15.13 -6.71 -29.62
N ASP A 38 -15.75 -7.47 -28.72
CA ASP A 38 -15.49 -7.39 -27.28
C ASP A 38 -14.05 -7.87 -26.96
N LEU A 39 -13.59 -8.96 -27.61
CA LEU A 39 -12.21 -9.45 -27.52
C LEU A 39 -11.17 -8.44 -28.03
N GLU A 40 -11.50 -7.64 -29.05
CA GLU A 40 -10.64 -6.55 -29.56
C GLU A 40 -10.58 -5.34 -28.61
N ARG A 41 -11.58 -5.15 -27.75
CA ARG A 41 -11.59 -4.09 -26.72
C ARG A 41 -10.81 -4.49 -25.47
N LEU A 42 -10.75 -5.78 -25.16
CA LEU A 42 -10.05 -6.30 -23.98
C LEU A 42 -8.61 -5.79 -23.84
N PRO A 43 -7.74 -5.72 -24.87
CA PRO A 43 -6.38 -5.19 -24.71
C PRO A 43 -6.37 -3.71 -24.31
N THR A 44 -7.35 -2.94 -24.77
CA THR A 44 -7.47 -1.50 -24.47
C THR A 44 -8.05 -1.28 -23.08
N GLU A 45 -9.05 -2.08 -22.69
CA GLU A 45 -9.62 -2.08 -21.35
C GLU A 45 -8.61 -2.62 -20.33
N ILE A 46 -7.84 -3.65 -20.66
CA ILE A 46 -6.72 -4.15 -19.85
C ILE A 46 -5.63 -3.09 -19.76
N ALA A 47 -5.29 -2.36 -20.83
CA ALA A 47 -4.30 -1.28 -20.76
C ALA A 47 -4.79 -0.10 -19.89
N VAL A 48 -6.08 0.26 -19.98
CA VAL A 48 -6.69 1.29 -19.11
C VAL A 48 -6.80 0.78 -17.67
N MET A 49 -7.12 -0.49 -17.46
CA MET A 49 -7.14 -1.12 -16.14
C MET A 49 -5.73 -1.27 -15.59
N ASP A 50 -4.70 -1.54 -16.39
CA ASP A 50 -3.29 -1.58 -16.00
C ASP A 50 -2.80 -0.18 -15.65
N GLU A 51 -3.20 0.85 -16.41
CA GLU A 51 -2.91 2.25 -16.08
C GLU A 51 -3.64 2.68 -14.80
N GLN A 52 -4.90 2.28 -14.62
CA GLN A 52 -5.66 2.49 -13.39
C GLN A 52 -5.11 1.66 -12.23
N ILE A 53 -4.62 0.45 -12.47
CA ILE A 53 -3.98 -0.41 -11.48
C ILE A 53 -2.62 0.17 -11.14
N VAL A 54 -1.85 0.73 -12.06
CA VAL A 54 -0.59 1.42 -11.76
C VAL A 54 -0.87 2.69 -10.97
N VAL A 55 -1.87 3.49 -11.35
CA VAL A 55 -2.28 4.69 -10.57
C VAL A 55 -2.86 4.29 -9.21
N LEU A 56 -3.64 3.21 -9.12
CA LEU A 56 -4.16 2.69 -7.87
C LEU A 56 -3.07 1.97 -7.09
N THR A 57 -2.05 1.40 -7.70
CA THR A 57 -0.91 0.74 -7.04
C THR A 57 0.06 1.79 -6.56
N ASP A 58 0.26 2.89 -7.27
CA ASP A 58 0.97 4.08 -6.81
C ASP A 58 0.15 4.77 -5.72
N GLN A 59 -1.17 4.91 -5.85
CA GLN A 59 -2.01 5.44 -4.77
C GLN A 59 -2.13 4.49 -3.60
N ILE A 60 -2.07 3.18 -3.81
CA ILE A 60 -2.06 2.16 -2.76
C ILE A 60 -0.68 2.10 -2.17
N GLU A 61 0.43 2.21 -2.91
CA GLU A 61 1.79 2.26 -2.40
C GLU A 61 2.01 3.57 -1.65
N VAL A 62 1.61 4.70 -2.21
CA VAL A 62 1.51 5.96 -1.48
C VAL A 62 0.58 5.80 -0.29
N ASN A 63 -0.62 5.19 -0.35
CA ASN A 63 -1.48 4.95 0.83
C ASN A 63 -1.05 3.77 1.73
N ARG A 64 -0.05 2.97 1.35
CA ARG A 64 0.46 1.77 2.06
C ARG A 64 1.76 2.12 2.76
N TYR A 65 2.54 3.03 2.19
CA TYR A 65 3.78 3.56 2.74
C TYR A 65 3.61 4.97 3.30
N TYR A 66 2.67 5.76 2.83
CA TYR A 66 2.17 6.96 3.48
C TYR A 66 0.65 6.95 3.36
N PRO A 67 -0.03 5.98 4.04
CA PRO A 67 -1.40 6.32 4.41
C PRO A 67 -1.27 7.68 5.06
N ASP A 68 -2.21 8.57 4.80
CA ASP A 68 -2.49 9.73 5.61
C ASP A 68 -2.53 9.30 7.10
N LEU A 69 -1.40 9.00 7.74
CA LEU A 69 -1.29 8.44 9.08
C LEU A 69 -1.24 9.58 10.10
N VAL A 70 -1.18 10.81 9.60
CA VAL A 70 -1.36 12.04 10.37
C VAL A 70 -2.75 12.64 10.14
N SER A 71 -3.47 12.26 9.09
CA SER A 71 -4.80 12.80 8.73
C SER A 71 -5.87 11.72 8.77
N SER A 72 -5.76 10.60 8.05
CA SER A 72 -6.66 9.46 8.22
C SER A 72 -6.44 8.73 9.54
N LEU A 73 -5.26 8.59 10.15
CA LEU A 73 -5.23 8.10 11.53
C LEU A 73 -5.55 9.19 12.56
N ARG A 74 -5.45 10.49 12.27
CA ARG A 74 -5.95 11.54 13.17
C ARG A 74 -7.47 11.69 13.09
N ILE A 75 -8.05 11.64 11.90
CA ILE A 75 -9.48 11.76 11.60
C ILE A 75 -10.15 10.40 11.74
N THR A 76 -9.50 9.28 11.43
CA THR A 76 -10.00 7.97 11.83
C THR A 76 -9.82 7.78 13.32
N ALA A 77 -8.70 8.13 13.96
CA ALA A 77 -8.62 7.97 15.42
C ALA A 77 -9.46 8.95 16.24
N GLN A 78 -9.66 10.19 15.77
CA GLN A 78 -10.49 11.18 16.45
C GLN A 78 -11.95 11.17 15.99
N ASN A 79 -12.27 10.76 14.74
CA ASN A 79 -13.62 10.82 14.17
C ASN A 79 -14.16 9.49 13.56
N VAL A 80 -13.35 8.44 13.30
CA VAL A 80 -13.76 7.13 12.71
C VAL A 80 -13.36 5.89 13.55
N ILE A 81 -12.91 6.05 14.80
CA ILE A 81 -12.99 5.02 15.85
C ILE A 81 -14.28 5.24 16.68
N PRO A 82 -15.51 5.47 16.14
CA PRO A 82 -16.69 5.29 16.95
C PRO A 82 -16.91 3.79 17.04
N ARG A 83 -16.57 3.21 18.21
CA ARG A 83 -17.31 2.19 19.00
C ARG A 83 -18.01 0.98 18.31
N VAL A 84 -17.99 0.88 16.99
CA VAL A 84 -18.79 -0.02 16.15
C VAL A 84 -17.88 -1.11 15.57
N TYR A 85 -16.61 -0.79 15.26
CA TYR A 85 -15.63 -1.78 14.78
C TYR A 85 -14.92 -2.57 15.90
N LEU A 86 -14.93 -2.08 17.15
CA LEU A 86 -14.24 -2.72 18.28
C LEU A 86 -14.97 -3.95 18.84
N ARG A 87 -16.28 -4.11 18.62
CA ARG A 87 -17.09 -5.19 19.24
C ARG A 87 -16.75 -6.62 18.80
N LYS A 88 -15.89 -6.83 17.79
CA LYS A 88 -15.47 -8.15 17.30
C LYS A 88 -13.95 -8.38 17.32
N ARG A 89 -13.18 -7.45 17.91
CA ARG A 89 -11.71 -7.51 17.95
C ARG A 89 -11.17 -7.16 19.33
N ASP A 90 -11.87 -7.58 20.38
CA ASP A 90 -11.34 -7.52 21.73
C ASP A 90 -10.06 -8.39 21.79
N PHE A 91 -9.11 -7.95 22.62
CA PHE A 91 -7.98 -8.81 22.97
C PHE A 91 -8.52 -10.13 23.54
N PRO A 92 -7.96 -11.28 23.13
CA PRO A 92 -8.45 -12.56 23.61
C PRO A 92 -8.23 -12.74 25.11
N GLU A 93 -8.82 -13.79 25.68
CA GLU A 93 -8.85 -14.02 27.14
C GLU A 93 -7.46 -14.13 27.80
N SER A 94 -6.41 -14.41 27.01
CA SER A 94 -5.03 -14.50 27.47
C SER A 94 -4.03 -14.19 26.34
N THR A 95 -2.81 -13.90 26.74
CA THR A 95 -1.66 -13.75 25.83
C THR A 95 -1.39 -15.03 25.03
N GLU A 96 -1.60 -16.21 25.63
CA GLU A 96 -1.48 -17.50 24.96
C GLU A 96 -2.43 -17.63 23.77
N VAL A 97 -3.70 -17.25 23.95
CA VAL A 97 -4.70 -17.32 22.87
C VAL A 97 -4.36 -16.32 21.77
N PHE A 98 -3.85 -15.13 22.12
CA PHE A 98 -3.34 -14.16 21.15
C PHE A 98 -2.19 -14.75 20.31
N LEU A 99 -1.21 -15.37 20.95
CA LEU A 99 -0.07 -15.97 20.25
C LEU A 99 -0.46 -17.21 19.43
N GLN A 100 -1.44 -17.99 19.88
CA GLN A 100 -2.01 -19.07 19.07
C GLN A 100 -2.67 -18.54 17.79
N GLN A 101 -3.36 -17.41 17.85
CA GLN A 101 -3.91 -16.76 16.66
C GLN A 101 -2.79 -16.30 15.72
N LEU A 102 -1.71 -15.74 16.28
CA LEU A 102 -0.55 -15.29 15.51
C LEU A 102 0.18 -16.46 14.83
N GLU A 103 0.35 -17.58 15.52
CA GLU A 103 0.93 -18.79 14.93
C GLU A 103 0.02 -19.37 13.84
N ALA A 104 -1.30 -19.37 14.03
CA ALA A 104 -2.25 -19.80 13.01
C ALA A 104 -2.17 -18.92 11.74
N ILE A 105 -1.93 -17.61 11.89
CA ILE A 105 -1.67 -16.71 10.75
C ILE A 105 -0.39 -17.12 10.04
N ARG A 106 0.69 -17.39 10.78
CA ARG A 106 1.98 -17.83 10.19
C ARG A 106 1.84 -19.16 9.45
N GLU A 107 1.17 -20.15 10.04
CA GLU A 107 0.89 -21.43 9.41
C GLU A 107 0.05 -21.27 8.14
N HIS A 108 -0.95 -20.38 8.19
CA HIS A 108 -1.74 -20.06 7.03
C HIS A 108 -0.90 -19.43 5.91
N GLU A 109 -0.02 -18.47 6.20
CA GLU A 109 0.89 -17.87 5.20
C GLU A 109 1.84 -18.91 4.59
N ARG A 110 2.32 -19.87 5.38
CA ARG A 110 3.11 -21.01 4.85
C ARG A 110 2.31 -21.86 3.86
N ALA A 111 1.03 -22.10 4.15
CA ALA A 111 0.17 -22.97 3.35
C ALA A 111 -0.38 -22.26 2.10
N SER A 112 -0.74 -20.98 2.25
CA SER A 112 -1.31 -20.13 1.21
C SER A 112 -0.19 -19.44 0.47
N ARG A 113 0.21 -19.96 -0.70
CA ARG A 113 1.07 -19.24 -1.67
C ARG A 113 0.42 -17.95 -2.21
N VAL A 114 -0.73 -17.54 -1.65
CA VAL A 114 -1.48 -16.33 -1.97
C VAL A 114 -1.39 -15.38 -0.77
N PHE A 115 -0.79 -14.23 -1.03
CA PHE A 115 -0.55 -13.13 -0.10
C PHE A 115 -1.86 -12.53 0.43
N ARG A 116 -2.06 -12.49 1.75
CA ARG A 116 -3.18 -11.76 2.37
C ARG A 116 -2.67 -10.54 3.15
N THR A 117 -2.87 -9.36 2.59
CA THR A 117 -2.71 -8.08 3.32
C THR A 117 -3.81 -7.89 4.36
N GLY A 118 -3.47 -7.36 5.54
CA GLY A 118 -4.45 -6.71 6.43
C GLY A 118 -4.71 -7.38 7.77
N PHE A 119 -3.86 -8.30 8.23
CA PHE A 119 -3.97 -8.81 9.61
C PHE A 119 -3.26 -7.91 10.63
N ALA A 120 -2.28 -7.09 10.23
CA ALA A 120 -1.67 -6.08 11.09
C ALA A 120 -2.72 -5.17 11.74
N PHE A 121 -3.73 -4.74 10.98
CA PHE A 121 -4.84 -3.95 11.54
C PHE A 121 -5.65 -4.75 12.57
N GLY A 122 -5.82 -6.06 12.36
CA GLY A 122 -6.46 -6.98 13.32
C GLY A 122 -5.70 -7.08 14.63
N LEU A 123 -4.42 -7.43 14.55
CA LEU A 123 -3.54 -7.60 15.70
C LEU A 123 -3.34 -6.27 16.43
N ALA A 124 -3.15 -5.17 15.70
CA ALA A 124 -3.05 -3.84 16.28
C ALA A 124 -4.32 -3.48 17.04
N CYS A 125 -5.52 -3.68 16.48
CA CYS A 125 -6.76 -3.44 17.23
C CYS A 125 -6.88 -4.27 18.52
N GLN A 126 -6.46 -5.54 18.49
CA GLN A 126 -6.45 -6.39 19.68
C GLN A 126 -5.47 -5.84 20.72
N LEU A 127 -4.23 -5.53 20.34
CA LEU A 127 -3.23 -4.97 21.27
C LEU A 127 -3.61 -3.56 21.76
N ILE A 128 -4.24 -2.74 20.93
CA ILE A 128 -4.79 -1.42 21.29
C ILE A 128 -5.97 -1.53 22.27
N SER A 129 -6.70 -2.65 22.27
CA SER A 129 -7.78 -2.91 23.23
C SER A 129 -7.36 -3.77 24.43
N ALA A 130 -6.12 -4.28 24.44
CA ALA A 130 -5.63 -5.19 25.47
C ALA A 130 -5.61 -4.54 26.86
N PRO A 131 -6.05 -5.27 27.91
CA PRO A 131 -5.75 -4.92 29.30
C PRO A 131 -4.24 -4.72 29.50
N GLU A 132 -3.85 -3.79 30.36
CA GLU A 132 -2.45 -3.37 30.54
C GLU A 132 -1.50 -4.55 30.81
N HIS A 133 -1.84 -5.44 31.74
CA HIS A 133 -1.01 -6.61 32.04
C HIS A 133 -0.82 -7.54 30.83
N LEU A 134 -1.88 -7.81 30.06
CA LEU A 134 -1.80 -8.65 28.85
C LEU A 134 -1.04 -7.94 27.72
N PHE A 135 -1.14 -6.62 27.62
CA PHE A 135 -0.35 -5.83 26.69
C PHE A 135 1.15 -5.99 27.00
N HIS A 136 1.58 -5.73 28.23
CA HIS A 136 2.99 -5.84 28.60
C HIS A 136 3.54 -7.27 28.49
N GLU A 137 2.68 -8.28 28.65
CA GLU A 137 3.06 -9.68 28.43
C GLU A 137 3.18 -10.04 26.94
N ALA A 138 2.26 -9.54 26.11
CA ALA A 138 2.19 -9.88 24.69
C ALA A 138 3.30 -9.22 23.86
N ILE A 139 3.73 -7.99 24.19
CA ILE A 139 4.68 -7.24 23.36
C ILE A 139 6.03 -7.96 23.21
N PRO A 140 6.74 -8.37 24.27
CA PRO A 140 8.02 -9.07 24.13
C PRO A 140 7.90 -10.37 23.34
N ARG A 141 6.81 -11.11 23.53
CA ARG A 141 6.55 -12.37 22.82
C ARG A 141 6.20 -12.15 21.35
N SER A 142 5.55 -11.03 21.04
CA SER A 142 5.25 -10.63 19.66
C SER A 142 6.51 -10.15 18.92
N LEU A 143 7.52 -9.62 19.63
CA LEU A 143 8.79 -9.21 19.01
C LEU A 143 9.55 -10.40 18.41
N GLU A 144 9.37 -11.61 18.96
CA GLU A 144 9.94 -12.84 18.39
C GLU A 144 9.48 -13.09 16.94
N TYR A 145 8.32 -12.56 16.55
CA TYR A 145 7.81 -12.65 15.18
C TYR A 145 8.50 -11.73 14.18
N LEU A 146 9.42 -10.89 14.64
CA LEU A 146 10.34 -10.19 13.75
C LEU A 146 11.43 -11.12 13.22
N GLU A 147 11.76 -12.23 13.89
CA GLU A 147 12.84 -13.15 13.48
C GLU A 147 12.37 -14.32 12.60
N VAL A 148 11.07 -14.42 12.31
CA VAL A 148 10.51 -15.54 11.54
C VAL A 148 10.90 -15.44 10.06
N PRO A 149 11.01 -16.58 9.34
CA PRO A 149 11.46 -16.57 7.95
C PRO A 149 10.47 -15.91 6.97
N GLU A 150 9.18 -15.84 7.32
CA GLU A 150 8.14 -15.24 6.49
C GLU A 150 8.22 -13.70 6.53
N ASP A 151 8.63 -13.10 5.41
CA ASP A 151 8.76 -11.65 5.25
C ASP A 151 7.45 -10.90 5.44
N THR A 152 6.33 -11.44 4.93
CA THR A 152 4.98 -10.90 5.18
C THR A 152 4.68 -10.79 6.67
N VAL A 153 5.06 -11.81 7.45
CA VAL A 153 4.80 -11.81 8.90
C VAL A 153 5.67 -10.79 9.61
N ARG A 154 6.95 -10.67 9.21
CA ARG A 154 7.84 -9.62 9.72
C ARG A 154 7.28 -8.23 9.41
N GLU A 155 6.90 -7.97 8.16
CA GLU A 155 6.34 -6.68 7.73
C GLU A 155 5.11 -6.31 8.56
N GLU A 156 4.11 -7.21 8.62
CA GLU A 156 2.84 -6.93 9.29
C GLU A 156 3.02 -6.78 10.80
N MET A 157 3.99 -7.49 11.40
CA MET A 157 4.35 -7.31 12.80
C MET A 157 5.00 -5.94 13.05
N ILE A 158 5.91 -5.48 12.17
CA ILE A 158 6.46 -4.13 12.26
C ILE A 158 5.37 -3.08 12.13
N ARG A 159 4.43 -3.24 11.19
CA ARG A 159 3.27 -2.33 11.03
C ARG A 159 2.37 -2.34 12.26
N THR A 160 2.23 -3.48 12.93
CA THR A 160 1.51 -3.60 14.20
C THR A 160 2.21 -2.77 15.28
N PHE A 161 3.53 -2.92 15.45
CA PHE A 161 4.29 -2.11 16.42
C PHE A 161 4.29 -0.62 16.10
N HIS A 162 4.41 -0.26 14.83
CA HIS A 162 4.30 1.12 14.37
C HIS A 162 2.94 1.72 14.79
N ALA A 163 1.84 1.02 14.55
CA ALA A 163 0.53 1.47 15.01
C ALA A 163 0.48 1.62 16.54
N LEU A 164 1.10 0.72 17.30
CA LEU A 164 1.13 0.80 18.77
C LEU A 164 1.95 1.98 19.29
N VAL A 165 3.04 2.34 18.63
CA VAL A 165 3.82 3.55 18.97
C VAL A 165 2.94 4.81 18.85
N VAL A 166 2.07 4.86 17.83
CA VAL A 166 1.15 5.98 17.60
C VAL A 166 -0.04 5.95 18.57
N TYR A 167 -0.62 4.77 18.83
CA TYR A 167 -1.89 4.64 19.56
C TYR A 167 -1.79 4.38 21.05
N ARG A 168 -0.65 3.84 21.50
CA ARG A 168 -0.35 3.55 22.90
C ARG A 168 1.07 4.00 23.25
N PRO A 169 1.42 5.29 23.00
CA PRO A 169 2.80 5.77 23.18
C PRO A 169 3.29 5.60 24.63
N GLU A 170 2.44 5.85 25.62
CA GLU A 170 2.79 5.71 27.04
C GLU A 170 3.17 4.27 27.41
N GLN A 171 2.38 3.28 26.96
CA GLN A 171 2.67 1.88 27.23
C GLN A 171 3.87 1.39 26.40
N MET A 172 3.96 1.79 25.13
CA MET A 172 5.07 1.44 24.26
C MET A 172 6.42 1.97 24.76
N GLN A 173 6.43 3.11 25.46
CA GLN A 173 7.64 3.67 26.06
C GLN A 173 8.45 2.67 26.89
N THR A 174 7.76 1.74 27.57
CA THR A 174 8.38 0.69 28.40
C THR A 174 9.06 -0.42 27.59
N HIS A 175 8.74 -0.53 26.30
CA HIS A 175 9.20 -1.59 25.39
C HIS A 175 10.16 -1.09 24.31
N LEU A 176 10.39 0.23 24.20
CA LEU A 176 11.25 0.79 23.14
C LEU A 176 12.71 0.32 23.23
N SER A 177 13.19 0.00 24.44
CA SER A 177 14.53 -0.59 24.62
C SER A 177 14.68 -1.96 23.95
N LEU A 178 13.57 -2.68 23.73
CA LEU A 178 13.53 -3.94 22.99
C LEU A 178 13.15 -3.74 21.53
N LEU A 179 12.17 -2.88 21.25
CA LEU A 179 11.66 -2.65 19.90
C LEU A 179 12.68 -1.95 18.99
N VAL A 180 13.36 -0.90 19.47
CA VAL A 180 14.29 -0.11 18.61
C VAL A 180 15.42 -0.98 18.06
N PRO A 181 16.17 -1.77 18.86
CA PRO A 181 17.19 -2.66 18.31
C PRO A 181 16.62 -3.67 17.31
N ALA A 182 15.44 -4.25 17.58
CA ALA A 182 14.81 -5.20 16.68
C ALA A 182 14.42 -4.55 15.33
N LEU A 183 13.95 -3.30 15.34
CA LEU A 183 13.67 -2.54 14.12
C LEU A 183 14.95 -2.18 13.35
N VAL A 184 16.03 -1.82 14.05
CA VAL A 184 17.34 -1.55 13.43
C VAL A 184 17.86 -2.78 12.68
N GLU A 185 17.70 -3.98 13.22
CA GLU A 185 18.06 -5.20 12.51
C GLU A 185 17.23 -5.40 11.23
N ARG A 186 15.95 -5.01 11.25
CA ARG A 186 15.05 -5.10 10.08
C ARG A 186 15.32 -4.06 9.00
N LEU A 187 16.15 -3.05 9.26
CA LEU A 187 16.71 -2.18 8.20
C LEU A 187 17.58 -2.95 7.20
N LYS A 188 18.07 -4.14 7.56
CA LYS A 188 18.93 -4.98 6.71
C LYS A 188 18.15 -6.14 6.05
N ASP A 189 16.83 -6.13 6.14
CA ASP A 189 16.00 -7.20 5.59
C ASP A 189 16.11 -7.27 4.06
N ASN A 190 16.12 -8.49 3.52
CA ASN A 190 16.15 -8.72 2.08
C ASN A 190 14.87 -8.20 1.41
N ASN A 191 13.74 -8.23 2.11
CA ASN A 191 12.46 -7.74 1.60
C ASN A 191 12.36 -6.22 1.80
N LYS A 192 12.17 -5.49 0.69
CA LYS A 192 12.02 -4.02 0.69
C LYS A 192 10.86 -3.52 1.54
N LEU A 193 9.75 -4.26 1.62
CA LEU A 193 8.57 -3.88 2.41
C LEU A 193 8.87 -3.90 3.90
N VAL A 194 9.63 -4.92 4.35
CA VAL A 194 10.10 -5.03 5.74
C VAL A 194 11.02 -3.87 6.07
N ARG A 195 11.97 -3.55 5.19
CA ARG A 195 12.87 -2.38 5.39
C ARG A 195 12.10 -1.07 5.49
N ILE A 196 11.19 -0.80 4.55
CA ILE A 196 10.39 0.43 4.58
C ILE A 196 9.56 0.49 5.87
N ALA A 197 8.86 -0.59 6.24
CA ALA A 197 8.09 -0.63 7.48
C ALA A 197 8.96 -0.35 8.72
N ALA A 198 10.19 -0.87 8.77
CA ALA A 198 11.13 -0.62 9.85
C ALA A 198 11.54 0.86 9.93
N VAL A 199 11.89 1.47 8.78
CA VAL A 199 12.25 2.90 8.71
C VAL A 199 11.11 3.77 9.21
N GLN A 200 9.87 3.48 8.80
CA GLN A 200 8.69 4.24 9.24
C GLN A 200 8.39 4.09 10.74
N ALA A 201 8.55 2.88 11.27
CA ALA A 201 8.39 2.66 12.70
C ALA A 201 9.44 3.46 13.49
N LEU A 202 10.68 3.52 13.01
CA LEU A 202 11.76 4.32 13.61
C LEU A 202 11.50 5.84 13.48
N GLU A 203 10.96 6.32 12.36
CA GLU A 203 10.51 7.71 12.18
C GLU A 203 9.50 8.10 13.25
N SER A 204 8.47 7.27 13.47
CA SER A 204 7.42 7.52 14.47
C SER A 204 7.92 7.42 15.92
N ILE A 205 9.01 6.69 16.18
CA ILE A 205 9.68 6.67 17.49
C ILE A 205 10.50 7.95 17.72
N GLY A 206 11.03 8.55 16.66
CA GLY A 206 11.78 9.81 16.73
C GLY A 206 13.08 9.70 17.54
N LEU A 207 13.39 10.72 18.36
CA LEU A 207 14.68 10.85 19.07
C LEU A 207 15.16 9.60 19.83
N GLN A 208 14.26 8.74 20.29
CA GLN A 208 14.60 7.51 21.02
C GLN A 208 15.19 6.42 20.11
N ALA A 209 15.01 6.53 18.79
CA ALA A 209 15.60 5.68 17.76
C ALA A 209 17.00 6.13 17.31
N ARG A 210 17.70 6.98 18.08
CA ARG A 210 19.03 7.53 17.73
C ARG A 210 20.08 6.49 17.36
N ILE A 211 19.99 5.27 17.90
CA ILE A 211 20.92 4.18 17.54
C ILE A 211 20.80 3.75 16.07
N ALA A 212 19.69 4.06 15.40
CA ALA A 212 19.44 3.73 14.00
C ALA A 212 20.11 4.70 13.01
N LEU A 213 20.68 5.83 13.47
CA LEU A 213 21.14 6.90 12.58
C LEU A 213 22.15 6.42 11.52
N SER A 214 23.12 5.58 11.92
CA SER A 214 24.14 5.09 10.98
C SER A 214 23.52 4.22 9.88
N ASP A 215 22.64 3.29 10.25
CA ASP A 215 21.99 2.39 9.29
C ASP A 215 21.00 3.17 8.39
N LEU A 216 20.30 4.17 8.93
CA LEU A 216 19.42 5.04 8.14
C LEU A 216 20.20 5.90 7.15
N GLN A 217 21.36 6.44 7.55
CA GLN A 217 22.22 7.23 6.65
C GLN A 217 22.76 6.39 5.49
N GLU A 218 23.06 5.10 5.73
CA GLU A 218 23.47 4.17 4.67
C GLU A 218 22.33 3.95 3.66
N ILE A 219 21.10 3.72 4.14
CA ILE A 219 19.91 3.59 3.29
C ILE A 219 19.64 4.89 2.53
N GLU A 220 19.69 6.03 3.22
CA GLU A 220 19.44 7.35 2.63
C GLU A 220 20.44 7.64 1.51
N ALA A 221 21.71 7.28 1.67
CA ALA A 221 22.76 7.53 0.68
C ALA A 221 22.62 6.67 -0.58
N ASN A 222 21.92 5.54 -0.51
CA ASN A 222 21.65 4.68 -1.66
C ASN A 222 20.45 5.22 -2.47
N ASP A 223 20.73 6.02 -3.49
CA ASP A 223 19.73 6.59 -4.43
C ASP A 223 18.75 5.55 -5.03
N ASP A 224 19.17 4.28 -5.14
CA ASP A 224 18.37 3.23 -5.77
C ASP A 224 17.62 2.36 -4.72
N ASP A 225 17.78 2.63 -3.42
CA ASP A 225 17.01 1.94 -2.38
C ASP A 225 15.57 2.52 -2.31
N PRO A 226 14.53 1.68 -2.38
CA PRO A 226 13.15 2.10 -2.15
C PRO A 226 12.93 2.82 -0.80
N ALA A 227 13.74 2.54 0.21
CA ALA A 227 13.63 3.16 1.52
C ALA A 227 14.33 4.53 1.62
N ALA A 228 15.03 5.02 0.58
CA ALA A 228 15.85 6.23 0.67
C ALA A 228 15.07 7.49 1.09
N VAL A 229 13.88 7.70 0.52
CA VAL A 229 13.00 8.83 0.90
C VAL A 229 12.58 8.72 2.36
N PHE A 230 12.13 7.54 2.78
CA PHE A 230 11.72 7.27 4.16
C PHE A 230 12.88 7.47 5.13
N ALA A 231 14.08 7.05 4.76
CA ALA A 231 15.26 7.19 5.59
C ALA A 231 15.60 8.66 5.83
N ALA A 232 15.52 9.52 4.79
CA ALA A 232 15.69 10.96 4.95
C ALA A 232 14.68 11.54 5.96
N LEU A 233 13.40 11.12 5.90
CA LEU A 233 12.39 11.62 6.85
C LEU A 233 12.63 11.08 8.27
N ALA A 234 12.99 9.81 8.40
CA ALA A 234 13.31 9.19 9.68
C ALA A 234 14.53 9.86 10.34
N ILE A 235 15.57 10.19 9.58
CA ILE A 235 16.74 10.90 10.10
C ILE A 235 16.31 12.28 10.59
N GLU A 236 15.47 13.03 9.86
CA GLU A 236 14.95 14.33 10.33
C GLU A 236 14.15 14.20 11.65
N ALA A 237 13.41 13.10 11.83
CA ALA A 237 12.67 12.84 13.08
C ALA A 237 13.60 12.46 14.27
N ILE A 238 14.78 11.91 14.00
CA ILE A 238 15.73 11.39 14.99
C ILE A 238 16.86 12.39 15.31
N ASP A 239 17.24 13.20 14.32
CA ASP A 239 18.30 14.19 14.38
C ASP A 239 17.78 15.58 14.01
N VAL A 240 17.65 16.43 15.04
CA VAL A 240 17.09 17.78 14.93
C VAL A 240 17.92 18.73 14.05
N ASP A 241 19.19 18.40 13.82
CA ASP A 241 20.10 19.20 12.99
C ASP A 241 20.04 18.80 11.50
N TYR A 242 19.43 17.64 11.19
CA TYR A 242 19.29 17.16 9.83
C TYR A 242 18.08 17.79 9.14
N GLN A 243 18.21 18.07 7.84
CA GLN A 243 17.13 18.64 7.00
C GLN A 243 16.94 17.80 5.74
N ALA A 244 15.81 17.10 5.66
CA ALA A 244 15.52 16.17 4.57
C ALA A 244 15.32 16.88 3.22
N VAL A 245 14.91 18.16 3.24
CA VAL A 245 14.54 18.93 2.04
C VAL A 245 15.60 18.88 0.94
N ALA A 246 16.88 19.01 1.30
CA ALA A 246 17.97 18.98 0.32
C ALA A 246 18.05 17.61 -0.39
N ARG A 247 17.96 16.53 0.38
CA ARG A 247 17.96 15.16 -0.13
C ARG A 247 16.74 14.88 -0.98
N LEU A 248 15.54 15.26 -0.52
CA LEU A 248 14.30 15.09 -1.27
C LEU A 248 14.37 15.78 -2.64
N LYS A 249 14.84 17.03 -2.70
CA LYS A 249 15.03 17.74 -3.98
C LYS A 249 16.02 17.03 -4.91
N GLN A 250 17.09 16.45 -4.37
CA GLN A 250 18.06 15.68 -5.15
C GLN A 250 17.42 14.42 -5.76
N LEU A 251 16.68 13.65 -4.95
CA LEU A 251 16.00 12.44 -5.40
C LEU A 251 14.97 12.75 -6.50
N VAL A 252 14.22 13.85 -6.35
CA VAL A 252 13.29 14.35 -7.38
C VAL A 252 14.04 14.65 -8.68
N ARG A 253 15.07 15.51 -8.64
CA ARG A 253 15.83 15.92 -9.84
C ARG A 253 16.40 14.74 -10.61
N ASN A 254 16.93 13.76 -9.89
CA ASN A 254 17.60 12.61 -10.50
C ASN A 254 16.64 11.45 -10.84
N ARG A 255 15.32 11.61 -10.61
CA ARG A 255 14.29 10.57 -10.84
C ARG A 255 14.68 9.22 -10.20
N LYS A 256 15.15 9.30 -8.95
CA LYS A 256 15.61 8.15 -8.17
C LYS A 256 14.48 7.38 -7.52
N SER A 257 14.79 6.28 -6.82
CA SER A 257 13.74 5.42 -6.27
C SER A 257 12.77 6.22 -5.38
N ASN A 258 11.47 6.06 -5.62
CA ASN A 258 10.40 6.80 -4.92
C ASN A 258 10.49 8.34 -5.04
N TRP A 259 11.03 8.87 -6.14
CA TRP A 259 11.12 10.32 -6.35
C TRP A 259 9.74 11.01 -6.39
N GLU A 260 8.70 10.32 -6.86
CA GLU A 260 7.31 10.79 -6.87
C GLU A 260 6.86 11.13 -5.45
N LEU A 261 7.18 10.24 -4.52
CA LEU A 261 6.87 10.41 -3.11
C LEU A 261 7.61 11.58 -2.48
N ALA A 262 8.91 11.72 -2.79
CA ALA A 262 9.67 12.90 -2.38
C ALA A 262 9.04 14.21 -2.90
N ALA A 263 8.59 14.22 -4.17
CA ALA A 263 7.91 15.37 -4.76
C ALA A 263 6.54 15.65 -4.13
N ALA A 264 5.81 14.61 -3.71
CA ALA A 264 4.52 14.75 -3.04
C ALA A 264 4.64 15.30 -1.61
N ILE A 265 5.70 14.96 -0.88
CA ILE A 265 5.93 15.37 0.52
C ILE A 265 6.61 16.74 0.61
N LEU A 266 7.40 17.15 -0.38
CA LEU A 266 8.10 18.44 -0.38
C LEU A 266 7.24 19.64 0.03
N PRO A 267 5.98 19.82 -0.45
CA PRO A 267 5.12 20.93 -0.05
C PRO A 267 4.76 21.00 1.44
N GLU A 268 4.94 19.90 2.18
CA GLU A 268 4.70 19.84 3.63
C GLU A 268 5.95 20.23 4.43
N ARG A 269 7.12 20.26 3.78
CA ARG A 269 8.44 20.54 4.40
C ARG A 269 9.02 21.90 4.02
N VAL A 270 8.48 22.56 2.98
CA VAL A 270 8.94 23.88 2.54
C VAL A 270 7.77 24.85 2.37
N SER A 271 8.08 26.14 2.20
CA SER A 271 7.05 27.14 1.94
C SER A 271 6.31 26.86 0.62
N ALA A 272 5.01 27.14 0.58
CA ALA A 272 4.19 26.97 -0.62
C ALA A 272 4.79 27.59 -1.91
N PRO A 273 5.32 28.83 -1.89
CA PRO A 273 5.97 29.41 -3.07
C PRO A 273 7.23 28.66 -3.51
N GLU A 274 8.03 28.18 -2.55
CA GLU A 274 9.24 27.40 -2.82
C GLU A 274 8.90 26.04 -3.44
N ALA A 275 7.90 25.34 -2.87
CA ALA A 275 7.41 24.08 -3.42
C ALA A 275 6.88 24.26 -4.85
N GLU A 276 6.07 25.30 -5.08
CA GLU A 276 5.52 25.58 -6.41
C GLU A 276 6.62 25.91 -7.43
N ALA A 277 7.62 26.71 -7.04
CA ALA A 277 8.75 27.04 -7.90
C ALA A 277 9.54 25.78 -8.30
N PHE A 278 9.89 24.95 -7.32
CA PHE A 278 10.63 23.71 -7.57
C PHE A 278 9.85 22.71 -8.43
N LEU A 279 8.57 22.49 -8.14
CA LEU A 279 7.75 21.55 -8.92
C LEU A 279 7.51 22.05 -10.36
N LYS A 280 7.44 23.37 -10.59
CA LYS A 280 7.37 23.95 -11.93
C LYS A 280 8.68 23.78 -12.71
N GLU A 281 9.82 23.98 -12.07
CA GLU A 281 11.15 23.69 -12.64
C GLU A 281 11.18 22.23 -13.12
N GLN A 282 10.79 21.29 -12.26
CA GLN A 282 10.79 19.87 -12.58
C GLN A 282 9.76 19.47 -13.65
N LEU A 283 8.62 20.16 -13.73
CA LEU A 283 7.64 19.99 -14.81
C LEU A 283 8.21 20.41 -16.18
N VAL A 284 8.99 21.49 -16.23
CA VAL A 284 9.62 21.98 -17.47
C VAL A 284 10.75 21.05 -17.91
N GLU A 285 11.53 20.55 -16.96
CA GLU A 285 12.65 19.62 -17.20
C GLU A 285 12.20 18.19 -17.53
N ALA A 286 10.95 17.85 -17.24
CA ALA A 286 10.40 16.52 -17.48
C ALA A 286 10.41 16.13 -18.98
N THR A 287 11.15 15.06 -19.28
CA THR A 287 11.29 14.50 -20.63
C THR A 287 10.18 13.51 -20.96
N HIS A 288 9.70 12.76 -19.96
CA HIS A 288 8.63 11.77 -20.11
C HIS A 288 7.25 12.39 -19.80
N ASP A 289 6.23 11.94 -20.53
CA ASP A 289 4.86 12.45 -20.33
C ASP A 289 4.28 12.04 -18.96
N GLN A 290 4.69 10.89 -18.41
CA GLN A 290 4.30 10.45 -17.08
C GLN A 290 4.76 11.44 -15.99
N ASP A 291 6.04 11.82 -15.99
CA ASP A 291 6.59 12.83 -15.09
C ASP A 291 5.83 14.17 -15.20
N ARG A 292 5.54 14.61 -16.44
CA ARG A 292 4.79 15.85 -16.67
C ARG A 292 3.39 15.78 -16.06
N GLN A 293 2.70 14.66 -16.27
CA GLN A 293 1.38 14.45 -15.69
C GLN A 293 1.45 14.44 -14.16
N PHE A 294 2.46 13.77 -13.58
CA PHE A 294 2.67 13.73 -12.15
C PHE A 294 2.85 15.15 -11.58
N PHE A 295 3.83 15.92 -12.06
CA PHE A 295 4.06 17.28 -11.55
C PHE A 295 2.88 18.21 -11.77
N ALA A 296 2.18 18.12 -12.91
CA ALA A 296 0.98 18.91 -13.17
C ALA A 296 -0.15 18.60 -12.16
N ARG A 297 -0.35 17.32 -11.83
CA ARG A 297 -1.31 16.89 -10.80
C ARG A 297 -0.90 17.41 -9.41
N THR A 298 0.36 17.24 -9.02
CA THR A 298 0.86 17.70 -7.71
C THR A 298 0.75 19.22 -7.55
N LEU A 299 1.08 19.99 -8.60
CA LEU A 299 0.87 21.44 -8.62
C LEU A 299 -0.61 21.84 -8.53
N SER A 300 -1.51 21.10 -9.19
CA SER A 300 -2.96 21.31 -9.09
C SER A 300 -3.48 21.05 -7.68
N GLN A 301 -3.00 19.99 -7.03
CA GLN A 301 -3.33 19.67 -5.63
C GLN A 301 -2.82 20.74 -4.67
N LEU A 302 -1.58 21.20 -4.83
CA LEU A 302 -1.00 22.27 -4.03
C LEU A 302 -1.83 23.56 -4.10
N LYS A 303 -2.23 23.97 -5.32
CA LYS A 303 -3.10 25.14 -5.52
C LYS A 303 -4.47 24.97 -4.87
N ARG A 304 -5.06 23.77 -4.96
CA ARG A 304 -6.32 23.46 -4.28
C ARG A 304 -6.19 23.57 -2.76
N ARG A 305 -5.14 23.00 -2.16
CA ARG A 305 -4.85 23.13 -0.71
C ARG A 305 -4.71 24.59 -0.28
N GLN A 306 -4.08 25.44 -1.09
CA GLN A 306 -3.97 26.88 -0.82
C GLN A 306 -5.31 27.63 -0.94
N MET A 307 -6.18 27.21 -1.86
CA MET A 307 -7.49 27.85 -2.10
C MET A 307 -8.55 27.40 -1.07
N PHE A 308 -8.47 26.16 -0.61
CA PHE A 308 -9.42 25.54 0.34
C PHE A 308 -8.66 24.84 1.47
N PRO A 309 -8.12 25.59 2.45
CA PRO A 309 -7.29 25.03 3.51
C PRO A 309 -8.02 24.07 4.47
N GLY A 310 -9.35 23.92 4.37
CA GLY A 310 -10.16 23.06 5.25
C GLY A 310 -10.85 21.86 4.57
N GLU A 311 -10.62 21.61 3.28
CA GLU A 311 -11.22 20.46 2.55
C GLU A 311 -10.24 19.29 2.34
N ALA A 312 -9.02 19.41 2.86
CA ALA A 312 -7.97 18.38 2.76
C ALA A 312 -7.87 17.49 4.01
N GLU A 313 -8.88 17.55 4.91
CA GLU A 313 -9.00 16.69 6.09
C GLU A 313 -9.90 15.47 5.81
#